data_AF-A0A5K1VQG6-F1
#
_entry.id   AF-A0A5K1VQG6-F1
#
_cell.length_a   1.000
_cell.length_b   1.000
_cell.length_c   1.000
_cell.angle_alpha   90.00
_cell.angle_beta   90.00
_cell.angle_gamma   90.00
#
_symmetry.space_group_name_H-M   'P 1'
#
loop_
_entity.id
_entity.type
_entity.pdbx_description
1 polymer ?
#
loop_
_entity_poly.entity_id
_entity_poly.type
_entity_poly.pdbx_seq_one_letter_code
_entity_poly.pdbx_strand_id
1 'polypeptide(L)'
;MLPKIARDQSDRNRTSPFAFIGNRFEFRAVGSEQNAAWPITVLNTVVAESIEQMVNQIEKKIHDGKSEKNAVDEVIKETILLHKKIVYNEDCYDNKYRKTMEINGIKEIKTMDMALDALSRSKEMFKNTTVLSEEEVNARVSILGEAYVTTSLIDINQLLDMVEREIIPIVMDVLAKEKKQTQIIGLSIINKRVENMLEWFNKMISSIELLKEKRDKIINSSCVIEANEAMNIINEVRVYIDKLEGLIPQKEWPYPSYETLWNTHC
;
A
#
# COMPACT_ATOMS: atom_id res chain seq x y z
N MET A 1 -26.50 30.29 -17.91
CA MET A 1 -25.14 30.06 -18.43
C MET A 1 -24.23 29.85 -17.24
N LEU A 2 -23.61 28.67 -17.13
CA LEU A 2 -22.58 28.43 -16.11
C LEU A 2 -21.35 29.30 -16.43
N PRO A 3 -20.64 29.83 -15.42
CA PRO A 3 -19.45 30.65 -15.63
C PRO A 3 -18.38 29.87 -16.40
N LYS A 4 -17.66 30.54 -17.30
CA LYS A 4 -16.50 29.97 -17.99
C LYS A 4 -15.32 29.88 -17.00
N ILE A 5 -15.15 28.71 -16.39
CA ILE A 5 -14.01 28.40 -15.52
C ILE A 5 -12.81 28.08 -16.40
N ALA A 6 -11.65 28.70 -16.14
CA ALA A 6 -10.41 28.38 -16.82
C ALA A 6 -10.05 26.89 -16.57
N ARG A 7 -9.83 26.14 -17.64
CA ARG A 7 -9.48 24.71 -17.56
C ARG A 7 -7.97 24.58 -17.63
N ASP A 8 -7.35 24.14 -16.54
CA ASP A 8 -6.01 23.60 -16.61
C ASP A 8 -6.10 22.19 -17.22
N GLN A 9 -5.41 21.98 -18.34
CA GLN A 9 -5.35 20.69 -19.04
C GLN A 9 -4.01 19.98 -18.84
N SER A 10 -3.15 20.51 -17.96
CA SER A 10 -1.81 19.99 -17.81
C SER A 10 -1.79 18.76 -16.89
N ASP A 11 -1.46 17.58 -17.45
CA ASP A 11 -1.12 16.36 -16.71
C ASP A 11 0.26 16.50 -16.05
N ARG A 12 0.47 17.60 -15.30
CA ARG A 12 1.77 17.93 -14.71
C ARG A 12 2.02 17.20 -13.41
N ASN A 13 0.97 16.82 -12.69
CA ASN A 13 1.10 16.11 -11.43
C ASN A 13 0.76 14.62 -11.58
N ARG A 14 1.80 13.80 -11.76
CA ARG A 14 1.70 12.33 -11.83
C ARG A 14 1.73 11.62 -10.47
N THR A 15 1.90 12.39 -9.39
CA THR A 15 1.98 11.87 -8.02
C THR A 15 0.61 11.82 -7.33
N SER A 16 -0.38 12.56 -7.85
CA SER A 16 -1.73 12.56 -7.30
C SER A 16 -2.46 11.22 -7.53
N PRO A 17 -3.13 10.67 -6.50
CA PRO A 17 -3.94 9.45 -6.64
C PRO A 17 -5.27 9.69 -7.36
N PHE A 18 -5.76 10.94 -7.43
CA PHE A 18 -7.02 11.30 -8.08
C PHE A 18 -6.84 12.64 -8.80
N ALA A 19 -6.67 12.61 -10.11
CA ALA A 19 -6.29 13.78 -10.90
C ALA A 19 -7.40 14.19 -11.87
N PHE A 20 -7.73 15.49 -11.93
CA PHE A 20 -8.53 16.03 -13.03
C PHE A 20 -7.60 16.46 -14.16
N ILE A 21 -7.80 15.89 -15.35
CA ILE A 21 -6.91 16.12 -16.51
C ILE A 21 -7.68 16.74 -17.67
N GLY A 22 -8.49 17.76 -17.37
CA GLY A 22 -9.16 18.63 -18.33
C GLY A 22 -10.58 18.23 -18.69
N ASN A 23 -10.84 16.94 -19.01
CA ASN A 23 -12.20 16.47 -19.35
C ASN A 23 -12.64 15.20 -18.60
N ARG A 24 -11.77 14.61 -17.79
CA ARG A 24 -12.04 13.41 -16.99
C ARG A 24 -11.23 13.43 -15.71
N PHE A 25 -11.63 12.58 -14.78
CA PHE A 25 -10.82 12.22 -13.63
C PHE A 25 -10.05 10.92 -13.92
N GLU A 26 -8.81 10.85 -13.47
CA GLU A 26 -7.99 9.65 -13.43
C GLU A 26 -7.79 9.21 -12.00
N PHE A 27 -8.28 8.02 -11.66
CA PHE A 27 -8.02 7.37 -10.38
C PHE A 27 -6.81 6.44 -10.53
N ARG A 28 -5.70 6.81 -9.90
CA ARG A 28 -4.38 6.19 -10.10
C ARG A 28 -3.99 5.22 -8.99
N ALA A 29 -4.84 5.05 -7.98
CA ALA A 29 -4.59 4.15 -6.86
C ALA A 29 -4.97 2.69 -7.13
N VAL A 30 -5.48 2.36 -8.32
CA VAL A 30 -5.85 0.99 -8.71
C VAL A 30 -4.58 0.17 -8.99
N GLY A 31 -4.41 -0.95 -8.29
CA GLY A 31 -3.28 -1.86 -8.48
C GLY A 31 -3.34 -2.59 -9.83
N SER A 32 -2.20 -2.93 -10.42
CA SER A 32 -2.12 -3.59 -11.74
C SER A 32 -2.76 -4.97 -11.80
N GLU A 33 -2.81 -5.68 -10.66
CA GLU A 33 -3.45 -7.00 -10.55
C GLU A 33 -4.94 -6.91 -10.16
N GLN A 34 -5.44 -5.72 -9.83
CA GLN A 34 -6.80 -5.56 -9.34
C GLN A 34 -7.82 -5.52 -10.48
N ASN A 35 -8.97 -6.15 -10.25
CA ASN A 35 -10.12 -5.97 -11.12
C ASN A 35 -10.69 -4.56 -10.96
N ALA A 36 -10.60 -3.75 -12.01
CA ALA A 36 -11.07 -2.36 -12.04
C ALA A 36 -12.58 -2.21 -11.74
N ALA A 37 -13.39 -3.26 -11.93
CA ALA A 37 -14.82 -3.23 -11.65
C ALA A 37 -15.11 -2.80 -10.20
N TRP A 38 -14.33 -3.28 -9.22
CA TRP A 38 -14.59 -2.95 -7.82
C TRP A 38 -14.32 -1.47 -7.48
N PRO A 39 -13.14 -0.89 -7.78
CA PRO A 39 -12.92 0.54 -7.66
C PRO A 39 -13.95 1.39 -8.40
N ILE A 40 -14.36 0.98 -9.60
CA ILE A 40 -15.38 1.70 -10.39
C ILE A 40 -16.74 1.65 -9.69
N THR A 41 -17.15 0.51 -9.14
CA THR A 41 -18.39 0.41 -8.34
C THR A 41 -18.34 1.40 -7.18
N VAL A 42 -17.27 1.38 -6.37
CA VAL A 42 -17.12 2.29 -5.23
C VAL A 42 -17.18 3.75 -5.66
N LEU A 43 -16.44 4.14 -6.70
CA LEU A 43 -16.41 5.52 -7.20
C LEU A 43 -17.78 5.99 -7.69
N ASN A 44 -18.47 5.16 -8.48
CA ASN A 44 -19.79 5.50 -8.97
C ASN A 44 -20.81 5.62 -7.83
N THR A 45 -20.72 4.76 -6.82
CA THR A 45 -21.57 4.84 -5.62
C THR A 45 -21.34 6.14 -4.85
N VAL A 46 -20.08 6.51 -4.59
CA VAL A 46 -19.73 7.76 -3.88
C VAL A 46 -20.23 8.99 -4.66
N VAL A 47 -20.09 8.98 -5.99
CA VAL A 47 -20.57 10.08 -6.84
C VAL A 47 -22.10 10.15 -6.82
N ALA A 48 -22.80 9.01 -6.90
CA ALA A 48 -24.27 8.96 -6.84
C ALA A 48 -24.80 9.54 -5.51
N GLU A 49 -24.25 9.09 -4.37
CA GLU A 49 -24.62 9.62 -3.06
C GLU A 49 -24.34 11.12 -2.94
N SER A 50 -23.19 11.59 -3.45
CA SER A 50 -22.83 13.01 -3.42
C SER A 50 -23.80 13.86 -4.23
N ILE A 51 -24.22 13.38 -5.42
CA ILE A 51 -25.21 14.07 -6.26
C ILE A 51 -26.56 14.13 -5.54
N GLU A 52 -27.02 13.03 -4.96
CA GLU A 52 -28.28 12.98 -4.21
C GLU A 52 -28.29 13.97 -3.03
N GLN A 53 -27.20 14.02 -2.25
CA GLN A 53 -27.05 14.99 -1.16
C GLN A 53 -27.12 16.43 -1.66
N MET A 54 -26.46 16.74 -2.80
CA MET A 54 -26.52 18.09 -3.38
C MET A 54 -27.92 18.43 -3.89
N VAL A 55 -28.61 17.49 -4.54
CA VAL A 55 -30.00 17.68 -5.00
C VAL A 55 -30.92 17.96 -3.81
N ASN A 56 -30.86 17.16 -2.75
CA ASN A 56 -31.66 17.37 -1.54
C ASN A 56 -31.41 18.75 -0.90
N GLN A 57 -30.16 19.23 -0.90
CA GLN A 57 -29.83 20.58 -0.40
C GLN A 57 -30.41 21.68 -1.30
N ILE A 58 -30.37 21.50 -2.62
CA ILE A 58 -30.95 22.45 -3.58
C ILE A 58 -32.47 22.52 -3.40
N GLU A 59 -33.15 21.37 -3.36
CA GLU A 59 -34.60 21.28 -3.18
C GLU A 59 -35.07 21.94 -1.89
N LYS A 60 -34.34 21.70 -0.79
CA LYS A 60 -34.62 22.37 0.49
C LYS A 60 -34.54 23.89 0.38
N LYS A 61 -33.47 24.42 -0.23
CA LYS A 61 -33.31 25.87 -0.41
C LYS A 61 -34.39 26.47 -1.31
N ILE A 62 -34.85 25.73 -2.32
CA ILE A 62 -35.98 26.14 -3.17
C ILE A 62 -37.28 26.19 -2.37
N HIS A 63 -37.55 25.16 -1.57
CA HIS A 63 -38.71 25.12 -0.67
C HIS A 63 -38.70 26.29 0.33
N ASP A 64 -37.52 26.69 0.80
CA ASP A 64 -37.31 27.85 1.68
C ASP A 64 -37.42 29.22 0.95
N GLY A 65 -37.83 29.23 -0.32
CA GLY A 65 -38.17 30.42 -1.09
C GLY A 65 -37.06 30.99 -1.97
N LYS A 66 -35.92 30.29 -2.13
CA LYS A 66 -34.87 30.72 -3.06
C LYS A 66 -35.23 30.35 -4.50
N SER A 67 -34.82 31.18 -5.46
CA SER A 67 -34.86 30.80 -6.86
C SER A 67 -33.88 29.65 -7.11
N GLU A 68 -34.22 28.78 -8.07
CA GLU A 68 -33.40 27.61 -8.45
C GLU A 68 -31.93 27.97 -8.67
N LYS A 69 -31.67 29.02 -9.47
CA LYS A 69 -30.30 29.48 -9.74
C LYS A 69 -29.54 29.84 -8.45
N ASN A 70 -30.18 30.58 -7.54
CA ASN A 70 -29.53 30.99 -6.30
C ASN A 70 -29.30 29.80 -5.36
N ALA A 71 -30.23 28.84 -5.31
CA ALA A 71 -30.08 27.61 -4.56
C ALA A 71 -28.88 26.79 -5.06
N VAL A 72 -28.76 26.61 -6.38
CA VAL A 72 -27.63 25.92 -7.02
C VAL A 72 -26.30 26.62 -6.75
N ASP A 73 -26.23 27.94 -6.99
CA ASP A 73 -25.01 28.73 -6.78
C ASP A 73 -24.54 28.69 -5.31
N GLU A 74 -25.49 28.62 -4.37
CA GLU A 74 -25.19 28.53 -2.93
C GLU A 74 -24.68 27.15 -2.53
N VAL A 75 -25.35 26.07 -2.96
CA VAL A 75 -24.91 24.70 -2.68
C VAL A 75 -23.51 24.45 -3.25
N ILE A 76 -23.23 24.89 -4.49
CA ILE A 76 -21.88 24.76 -5.07
C ILE A 76 -20.83 25.48 -4.21
N LYS A 77 -21.11 26.70 -3.75
CA LYS A 77 -20.19 27.47 -2.89
C LYS A 77 -19.96 26.76 -1.56
N GLU A 78 -21.03 26.28 -0.93
CA GLU A 78 -20.96 25.53 0.32
C GLU A 78 -20.12 24.26 0.14
N THR A 79 -20.42 23.43 -0.87
CA THR A 79 -19.66 22.21 -1.18
C THR A 79 -18.17 22.50 -1.38
N ILE A 80 -17.81 23.51 -2.18
CA ILE A 80 -16.41 23.89 -2.40
C ILE A 80 -15.75 24.30 -1.08
N LEU A 81 -16.41 25.10 -0.24
CA LEU A 81 -15.86 25.54 1.04
C LEU A 81 -15.64 24.39 2.02
N LEU A 82 -16.56 23.41 2.06
CA LEU A 82 -16.43 22.22 2.91
C LEU A 82 -15.32 21.27 2.42
N HIS A 83 -15.21 21.06 1.11
CA HIS A 83 -14.37 19.99 0.56
C HIS A 83 -13.03 20.46 -0.02
N LYS A 84 -12.76 21.77 -0.18
CA LYS A 84 -11.48 22.29 -0.72
C LYS A 84 -10.23 21.76 -0.01
N LYS A 85 -10.35 21.30 1.24
CA LYS A 85 -9.26 20.71 2.02
C LYS A 85 -8.68 19.42 1.42
N ILE A 86 -9.40 18.75 0.52
CA ILE A 86 -8.88 17.57 -0.20
C ILE A 86 -8.08 17.94 -1.46
N VAL A 87 -8.15 19.21 -1.90
CA VAL A 87 -7.49 19.67 -3.12
C VAL A 87 -6.03 20.00 -2.81
N TYR A 88 -5.10 19.31 -3.46
CA TYR A 88 -3.67 19.52 -3.32
C TYR A 88 -3.00 19.45 -4.70
N ASN A 89 -2.25 20.48 -5.06
CA ASN A 89 -1.71 20.66 -6.42
C ASN A 89 -0.18 20.55 -6.50
N GLU A 90 0.50 20.24 -5.39
CA GLU A 90 1.94 20.03 -5.35
C GLU A 90 2.28 18.52 -5.37
N ASP A 91 3.52 18.16 -5.07
CA ASP A 91 3.98 16.76 -5.00
C ASP A 91 3.28 15.99 -3.84
N CYS A 92 2.61 14.90 -4.19
CA CYS A 92 1.88 14.03 -3.26
C CYS A 92 2.75 12.91 -2.66
N TYR A 93 4.00 12.73 -3.08
CA TYR A 93 4.94 11.80 -2.44
C TYR A 93 5.68 12.43 -1.26
N ASP A 94 5.79 13.75 -1.24
CA ASP A 94 6.52 14.48 -0.21
C ASP A 94 5.86 14.41 1.18
N ASN A 95 6.70 14.48 2.21
CA ASN A 95 6.24 14.55 3.60
C ASN A 95 5.33 15.77 3.88
N LYS A 96 5.44 16.84 3.08
CA LYS A 96 4.56 18.02 3.16
C LYS A 96 3.11 17.67 2.86
N TYR A 97 2.88 16.85 1.83
CA TYR A 97 1.54 16.37 1.48
C TYR A 97 0.92 15.58 2.64
N ARG A 98 1.65 14.59 3.16
CA ARG A 98 1.18 13.74 4.27
C ARG A 98 0.76 14.57 5.49
N LYS A 99 1.61 15.51 5.92
CA LYS A 99 1.32 16.43 7.03
C LYS A 99 0.10 17.31 6.76
N THR A 100 -0.04 17.81 5.54
CA THR A 100 -1.16 18.67 5.14
C THR A 100 -2.48 17.91 5.16
N MET A 101 -2.49 16.68 4.62
CA MET A 101 -3.67 15.81 4.65
C MET A 101 -4.06 15.46 6.09
N GLU A 102 -3.09 15.14 6.95
CA GLU A 102 -3.32 14.85 8.36
C GLU A 102 -3.95 16.04 9.11
N ILE A 103 -3.41 17.26 8.92
CA ILE A 103 -3.99 18.51 9.46
C ILE A 103 -5.43 18.71 8.96
N ASN A 104 -5.71 18.34 7.71
CA ASN A 104 -7.05 18.43 7.12
C ASN A 104 -8.02 17.33 7.59
N GLY A 105 -7.55 16.42 8.46
CA GLY A 105 -8.30 15.29 9.01
C GLY A 105 -8.41 14.10 8.06
N ILE A 106 -7.58 14.04 7.03
CA ILE A 106 -7.53 12.95 6.05
C ILE A 106 -6.49 11.95 6.54
N LYS A 107 -6.95 10.79 7.00
CA LYS A 107 -6.09 9.74 7.53
C LYS A 107 -5.48 8.92 6.41
N GLU A 108 -4.18 8.68 6.50
CA GLU A 108 -3.45 7.73 5.65
C GLU A 108 -3.88 6.29 6.00
N ILE A 109 -4.22 5.48 5.01
CA ILE A 109 -4.51 4.05 5.17
C ILE A 109 -3.24 3.29 4.79
N LYS A 110 -2.58 2.67 5.78
CA LYS A 110 -1.28 2.01 5.59
C LYS A 110 -1.35 0.49 5.58
N THR A 111 -2.36 -0.07 6.21
CA THR A 111 -2.45 -1.49 6.50
C THR A 111 -3.81 -2.03 6.08
N MET A 112 -3.86 -3.34 5.86
CA MET A 112 -5.07 -3.98 5.37
C MET A 112 -6.23 -3.88 6.36
N ASP A 113 -5.98 -3.93 7.67
CA ASP A 113 -7.01 -3.77 8.70
C ASP A 113 -7.66 -2.37 8.65
N MET A 114 -6.87 -1.31 8.40
CA MET A 114 -7.40 0.04 8.21
C MET A 114 -8.24 0.16 6.93
N ALA A 115 -7.84 -0.54 5.86
CA ALA A 115 -8.59 -0.57 4.61
C ALA A 115 -9.93 -1.32 4.77
N LEU A 116 -9.92 -2.45 5.48
CA LEU A 116 -11.10 -3.23 5.81
C LEU A 116 -12.06 -2.46 6.75
N ASP A 117 -11.54 -1.72 7.73
CA ASP A 117 -12.34 -0.81 8.55
C ASP A 117 -13.02 0.28 7.71
N ALA A 118 -12.28 0.90 6.78
CA ALA A 118 -12.85 1.91 5.89
C ALA A 118 -13.99 1.34 5.02
N LEU A 119 -13.83 0.12 4.50
CA LEU A 119 -14.90 -0.57 3.79
C LEU A 119 -16.08 -0.89 4.71
N SER A 120 -15.84 -1.39 5.92
CA SER A 120 -16.89 -1.69 6.90
C SER A 120 -17.71 -0.45 7.28
N ARG A 121 -17.09 0.73 7.37
CA ARG A 121 -17.79 2.00 7.65
C ARG A 121 -18.62 2.54 6.48
N SER A 122 -18.46 1.99 5.28
CA SER A 122 -19.18 2.44 4.07
C SER A 122 -20.55 1.77 3.85
N LYS A 123 -20.99 0.93 4.80
CA LYS A 123 -22.27 0.19 4.74
C LYS A 123 -23.48 1.07 4.45
N GLU A 124 -23.59 2.21 5.14
CA GLU A 124 -24.72 3.11 5.01
C GLU A 124 -24.80 3.71 3.60
N MET A 125 -23.68 4.17 3.05
CA MET A 125 -23.59 4.67 1.66
C MET A 125 -24.06 3.61 0.67
N PHE A 126 -23.55 2.38 0.79
CA PHE A 126 -23.92 1.29 -0.11
C PHE A 126 -25.40 0.92 -0.01
N LYS A 127 -25.94 0.91 1.21
CA LYS A 127 -27.36 0.61 1.48
C LYS A 127 -28.28 1.69 0.93
N ASN A 128 -27.97 2.97 1.18
CA ASN A 128 -28.77 4.11 0.74
C ASN A 128 -28.84 4.19 -0.78
N THR A 129 -27.73 3.88 -1.45
CA THR A 129 -27.65 3.84 -2.92
C THR A 129 -28.17 2.53 -3.52
N THR A 130 -28.63 1.57 -2.71
CA THR A 130 -29.10 0.23 -3.13
C THR A 130 -28.08 -0.60 -3.92
N VAL A 131 -26.79 -0.31 -3.76
CA VAL A 131 -25.71 -0.98 -4.49
C VAL A 131 -25.26 -2.26 -3.78
N LEU A 132 -25.17 -2.24 -2.45
CA LEU A 132 -24.91 -3.43 -1.63
C LEU A 132 -25.72 -3.38 -0.32
N SER A 133 -26.09 -4.55 0.20
CA SER A 133 -26.60 -4.70 1.56
C SER A 133 -25.46 -4.66 2.60
N GLU A 134 -25.82 -4.51 3.88
CA GLU A 134 -24.84 -4.55 4.97
C GLU A 134 -24.15 -5.92 5.06
N GLU A 135 -24.89 -6.99 4.82
CA GLU A 135 -24.39 -8.37 4.76
C GLU A 135 -23.40 -8.56 3.61
N GLU A 136 -23.68 -7.99 2.44
CA GLU A 136 -22.78 -8.05 1.29
C GLU A 136 -21.48 -7.27 1.54
N VAL A 137 -21.53 -6.12 2.21
CA VAL A 137 -20.33 -5.39 2.61
C VAL A 137 -19.53 -6.18 3.64
N ASN A 138 -20.18 -6.78 4.63
CA ASN A 138 -19.52 -7.65 5.61
C ASN A 138 -18.85 -8.85 4.95
N ALA A 139 -19.53 -9.51 4.01
CA ALA A 139 -18.98 -10.62 3.25
C ALA A 139 -17.73 -10.19 2.47
N ARG A 140 -17.76 -9.02 1.83
CA ARG A 140 -16.57 -8.47 1.15
C ARG A 140 -15.42 -8.19 2.10
N VAL A 141 -15.68 -7.62 3.27
CA VAL A 141 -14.66 -7.38 4.30
C VAL A 141 -14.00 -8.70 4.71
N SER A 142 -14.79 -9.75 4.96
CA SER A 142 -14.27 -11.08 5.31
C SER A 142 -13.45 -11.70 4.17
N ILE A 143 -13.97 -11.70 2.94
CA ILE A 143 -13.28 -12.30 1.78
C ILE A 143 -11.95 -11.60 1.50
N LEU A 144 -11.92 -10.26 1.55
CA LEU A 144 -10.70 -9.50 1.33
C LEU A 144 -9.67 -9.71 2.45
N GLY A 145 -10.12 -9.81 3.71
CA GLY A 145 -9.25 -10.14 4.83
C GLY A 145 -8.66 -11.54 4.73
N GLU A 146 -9.48 -12.54 4.40
CA GLU A 146 -9.04 -13.91 4.16
C GLU A 146 -8.03 -13.99 3.01
N ALA A 147 -8.34 -13.40 1.86
CA ALA A 147 -7.45 -13.38 0.70
C ALA A 147 -6.08 -12.76 1.03
N TYR A 148 -6.06 -11.67 1.80
CA TYR A 148 -4.82 -11.04 2.24
C TYR A 148 -4.01 -11.94 3.17
N VAL A 149 -4.66 -12.56 4.17
CA VAL A 149 -4.01 -13.49 5.10
C VAL A 149 -3.44 -14.70 4.36
N THR A 150 -4.21 -15.29 3.44
CA THR A 150 -3.77 -16.43 2.62
C THR A 150 -2.55 -16.06 1.77
N THR A 151 -2.60 -14.92 1.07
CA THR A 151 -1.48 -14.46 0.25
C THR A 151 -0.24 -14.18 1.10
N SER A 152 -0.42 -13.53 2.26
CA SER A 152 0.68 -13.29 3.21
C SER A 152 1.31 -14.60 3.69
N LEU A 153 0.50 -15.63 4.00
CA LEU A 153 1.03 -16.94 4.39
C LEU A 153 1.83 -17.62 3.27
N ILE A 154 1.41 -17.47 2.01
CA ILE A 154 2.15 -17.97 0.86
C ILE A 154 3.52 -17.29 0.79
N ASP A 155 3.55 -15.96 0.85
CA ASP A 155 4.79 -15.17 0.80
C ASP A 155 5.75 -15.52 1.95
N ILE A 156 5.20 -15.66 3.18
CA ILE A 156 5.97 -16.07 4.36
C ILE A 156 6.59 -17.45 4.14
N ASN A 157 5.79 -18.43 3.73
CA ASN A 157 6.27 -19.81 3.54
C ASN A 157 7.32 -19.88 2.42
N GLN A 158 7.10 -19.17 1.32
CA GLN A 158 8.05 -19.12 0.21
C GLN A 158 9.39 -18.52 0.65
N LEU A 159 9.37 -17.39 1.37
CA LEU A 159 10.59 -16.77 1.88
C LEU A 159 11.32 -17.70 2.85
N LEU A 160 10.61 -18.33 3.78
CA LEU A 160 11.20 -19.26 4.73
C LEU A 160 11.87 -20.42 4.00
N ASP A 161 11.20 -21.01 3.00
CA ASP A 161 11.74 -22.12 2.20
C ASP A 161 13.05 -21.72 1.49
N MET A 162 13.02 -20.58 0.80
CA MET A 162 14.17 -20.01 0.10
C MET A 162 15.34 -19.75 1.06
N VAL A 163 15.06 -19.13 2.20
CA VAL A 163 16.09 -18.75 3.17
C VAL A 163 16.71 -19.97 3.84
N GLU A 164 15.90 -20.93 4.29
CA GLU A 164 16.37 -22.09 5.03
C GLU A 164 17.12 -23.09 4.14
N ARG A 165 16.64 -23.31 2.92
CA ARG A 165 17.19 -24.36 2.06
C ARG A 165 18.34 -23.90 1.18
N GLU A 166 18.39 -22.61 0.85
CA GLU A 166 19.37 -22.10 -0.13
C GLU A 166 20.25 -21.02 0.50
N ILE A 167 19.68 -19.94 1.04
CA ILE A 167 20.47 -18.78 1.50
C ILE A 167 21.32 -19.13 2.73
N ILE A 168 20.74 -19.72 3.77
CA ILE A 168 21.46 -20.05 5.02
C ILE A 168 22.66 -20.97 4.74
N PRO A 169 22.52 -22.10 4.01
CA PRO A 169 23.65 -22.97 3.70
C PRO A 169 24.78 -22.26 2.95
N ILE A 170 24.46 -21.44 1.96
CA ILE A 170 25.45 -20.71 1.15
C ILE A 170 26.20 -19.68 2.00
N VAL A 171 25.46 -18.88 2.78
CA VAL A 171 26.07 -17.87 3.66
C VAL A 171 26.98 -18.53 4.69
N MET A 172 26.56 -19.65 5.28
CA MET A 172 27.38 -20.41 6.22
C MET A 172 28.69 -20.92 5.59
N ASP A 173 28.62 -21.49 4.39
CA ASP A 173 29.80 -22.03 3.70
C ASP A 173 30.80 -20.92 3.35
N VAL A 174 30.32 -19.80 2.80
CA VAL A 174 31.16 -18.62 2.50
C VAL A 174 31.78 -18.05 3.77
N LEU A 175 30.99 -17.84 4.84
CA LEU A 175 31.50 -17.34 6.11
C LEU A 175 32.58 -18.25 6.71
N ALA A 176 32.38 -19.58 6.65
CA ALA A 176 33.36 -20.53 7.15
C ALA A 176 34.67 -20.49 6.36
N LYS A 177 34.59 -20.34 5.03
CA LYS A 177 35.76 -20.19 4.16
C LYS A 177 36.49 -18.86 4.41
N GLU A 178 35.78 -17.74 4.39
CA GLU A 178 36.38 -16.42 4.59
C GLU A 178 37.03 -16.30 5.98
N LYS A 179 36.35 -16.76 7.04
CA LYS A 179 36.89 -16.74 8.42
C LYS A 179 38.22 -17.50 8.55
N LYS A 180 38.38 -18.63 7.86
CA LYS A 180 39.66 -19.37 7.83
C LYS A 180 40.74 -18.59 7.09
N GLN A 181 40.39 -17.96 5.97
CA GLN A 181 41.33 -17.16 5.18
C GLN A 181 41.79 -15.91 5.93
N THR A 182 40.91 -15.25 6.69
CA THR A 182 41.30 -14.04 7.43
C THR A 182 42.34 -14.32 8.52
N GLN A 183 42.27 -15.50 9.17
CA GLN A 183 43.27 -15.95 10.14
C GLN A 183 44.66 -16.12 9.52
N ILE A 184 44.72 -16.45 8.23
CA ILE A 184 45.98 -16.62 7.48
C ILE A 184 46.51 -15.26 7.00
N ILE A 185 45.64 -14.41 6.46
CA ILE A 185 46.03 -13.15 5.81
C ILE A 185 46.36 -12.06 6.84
N GLY A 186 45.67 -12.03 7.98
CA GLY A 186 45.95 -11.09 9.08
C GLY A 186 45.60 -9.62 8.81
N LEU A 187 44.85 -9.30 7.75
CA LEU A 187 44.44 -7.93 7.41
C LEU A 187 43.16 -7.51 8.12
N SER A 188 43.21 -6.39 8.85
CA SER A 188 42.09 -5.86 9.65
C SER A 188 40.83 -5.55 8.83
N ILE A 189 40.98 -5.10 7.58
CA ILE A 189 39.83 -4.76 6.73
C ILE A 189 39.02 -6.00 6.32
N ILE A 190 39.67 -7.14 6.13
CA ILE A 190 39.01 -8.40 5.79
C ILE A 190 38.32 -8.98 7.03
N ASN A 191 38.92 -8.83 8.22
CA ASN A 191 38.26 -9.18 9.47
C ASN A 191 36.95 -8.41 9.66
N LYS A 192 36.96 -7.09 9.41
CA LYS A 192 35.76 -6.26 9.51
C LYS A 192 34.65 -6.67 8.54
N ARG A 193 35.01 -7.11 7.32
CA ARG A 193 34.05 -7.67 6.36
C ARG A 193 33.34 -8.91 6.92
N VAL A 194 34.10 -9.87 7.45
CA VAL A 194 33.54 -11.11 8.02
C VAL A 194 32.70 -10.81 9.26
N GLU A 195 33.12 -9.87 10.11
CA GLU A 195 32.34 -9.41 11.26
C GLU A 195 30.97 -8.83 10.85
N ASN A 196 30.94 -7.98 9.82
CA ASN A 196 29.69 -7.42 9.29
C ASN A 196 28.76 -8.53 8.73
N MET A 197 29.31 -9.47 7.95
CA MET A 197 28.52 -10.59 7.43
C MET A 197 27.93 -11.44 8.55
N LEU A 198 28.71 -11.74 9.60
CA LEU A 198 28.23 -12.46 10.77
C LEU A 198 27.13 -11.69 11.50
N GLU A 199 27.27 -10.37 11.66
CA GLU A 199 26.25 -9.53 12.29
C GLU A 199 24.92 -9.59 11.51
N TRP A 200 24.98 -9.38 10.19
CA TRP A 200 23.78 -9.40 9.34
C TRP A 200 23.15 -10.79 9.27
N PHE A 201 23.97 -11.83 9.20
CA PHE A 201 23.50 -13.21 9.20
C PHE A 201 22.79 -13.57 10.52
N ASN A 202 23.36 -13.17 11.66
CA ASN A 202 22.71 -13.38 12.97
C ASN A 202 21.37 -12.65 13.07
N LYS A 203 21.30 -11.40 12.58
CA LYS A 203 20.05 -10.63 12.54
C LYS A 203 19.02 -11.28 11.62
N MET A 204 19.43 -11.72 10.43
CA MET A 204 18.58 -12.45 9.49
C MET A 204 17.98 -13.70 10.13
N ILE A 205 18.79 -14.56 10.76
CA ILE A 205 18.31 -15.76 11.46
C ILE A 205 17.31 -15.39 12.56
N SER A 206 17.60 -14.36 13.36
CA SER A 206 16.71 -13.91 14.43
C SER A 206 15.34 -13.45 13.89
N SER A 207 15.34 -12.68 12.80
CA SER A 207 14.11 -12.25 12.13
C SER A 207 13.34 -13.42 11.50
N ILE A 208 14.05 -14.43 10.98
CA ILE A 208 13.44 -15.66 10.45
C ILE A 208 12.73 -16.46 11.56
N GLU A 209 13.34 -16.62 12.73
CA GLU A 209 12.69 -17.30 13.85
C GLU A 209 11.44 -16.53 14.32
N LEU A 210 11.52 -15.21 14.42
CA LEU A 210 10.35 -14.38 14.71
C LEU A 210 9.26 -14.52 13.64
N LEU A 211 9.63 -14.59 12.37
CA LEU A 211 8.70 -14.77 11.26
C LEU A 211 7.98 -16.13 11.34
N LYS A 212 8.68 -17.20 11.73
CA LYS A 212 8.07 -18.52 11.96
C LYS A 212 7.03 -18.48 13.09
N GLU A 213 7.36 -17.85 14.22
CA GLU A 213 6.41 -17.68 15.32
C GLU A 213 5.16 -16.92 14.87
N LYS A 214 5.33 -15.87 14.06
CA LYS A 214 4.23 -15.08 13.51
C LYS A 214 3.39 -15.89 12.52
N ARG A 215 4.02 -16.63 11.61
CA ARG A 215 3.34 -17.56 10.70
C ARG A 215 2.43 -18.51 11.48
N ASP A 216 2.94 -19.15 12.53
CA ASP A 216 2.19 -20.13 13.31
C ASP A 216 0.98 -19.48 14.02
N LYS A 217 1.11 -18.24 14.50
CA LYS A 217 -0.02 -17.45 15.03
C LYS A 217 -1.05 -17.12 13.95
N ILE A 218 -0.62 -16.73 12.75
CA ILE A 218 -1.52 -16.40 11.64
C ILE A 218 -2.31 -17.64 11.22
N ILE A 219 -1.67 -18.81 11.09
CA ILE A 219 -2.35 -20.07 10.75
C ILE A 219 -3.50 -20.37 11.71
N ASN A 220 -3.29 -20.13 13.01
CA ASN A 220 -4.29 -20.43 14.04
C ASN A 220 -5.40 -19.36 14.15
N SER A 221 -5.09 -18.10 13.87
CA SER A 221 -6.00 -16.98 14.13
C SER A 221 -6.66 -16.40 12.88
N SER A 222 -6.06 -16.60 11.71
CA SER A 222 -6.40 -15.89 10.46
C SER A 222 -6.47 -14.36 10.65
N CYS A 223 -5.64 -13.81 11.55
CA CYS A 223 -5.70 -12.41 11.93
C CYS A 223 -4.95 -11.51 10.93
N VAL A 224 -5.66 -10.52 10.38
CA VAL A 224 -5.10 -9.52 9.43
C VAL A 224 -4.00 -8.68 10.07
N ILE A 225 -4.11 -8.34 11.36
CA ILE A 225 -3.10 -7.54 12.06
C ILE A 225 -1.79 -8.32 12.18
N GLU A 226 -1.86 -9.59 12.57
CA GLU A 226 -0.68 -10.47 12.63
C GLU A 226 -0.04 -10.64 11.24
N ALA A 227 -0.85 -10.74 10.18
CA ALA A 227 -0.35 -10.75 8.80
C ALA A 227 0.39 -9.45 8.43
N ASN A 228 -0.15 -8.27 8.77
CA ASN A 228 0.55 -6.99 8.55
C ASN A 228 1.91 -6.94 9.27
N GLU A 229 1.97 -7.42 10.51
CA GLU A 229 3.21 -7.47 11.27
C GLU A 229 4.23 -8.42 10.65
N ALA A 230 3.79 -9.58 10.17
CA ALA A 230 4.65 -10.53 9.46
C ALA A 230 5.22 -9.94 8.16
N MET A 231 4.44 -9.18 7.40
CA MET A 231 4.94 -8.51 6.18
C MET A 231 6.03 -7.48 6.49
N ASN A 232 5.98 -6.80 7.64
CA ASN A 232 7.07 -5.92 8.06
C ASN A 232 8.35 -6.70 8.38
N ILE A 233 8.24 -7.88 8.98
CA ILE A 233 9.38 -8.76 9.26
C ILE A 233 9.99 -9.30 7.96
N ILE A 234 9.16 -9.66 6.96
CA ILE A 234 9.66 -10.04 5.61
C ILE A 234 10.56 -8.94 5.04
N ASN A 235 10.13 -7.68 5.12
CA ASN A 235 10.93 -6.56 4.63
C ASN A 235 12.26 -6.42 5.40
N GLU A 236 12.25 -6.67 6.71
CA GLU A 236 13.49 -6.67 7.50
C GLU A 236 14.43 -7.81 7.09
N VAL A 237 13.93 -9.03 6.96
CA VAL A 237 14.70 -10.20 6.50
C VAL A 237 15.35 -9.89 5.15
N ARG A 238 14.58 -9.32 4.22
CA ARG A 238 15.06 -8.92 2.89
C ARG A 238 16.23 -7.94 2.96
N VAL A 239 16.19 -6.95 3.86
CA VAL A 239 17.31 -5.99 4.02
C VAL A 239 18.63 -6.71 4.36
N TYR A 240 18.59 -7.77 5.15
CA TYR A 240 19.81 -8.54 5.47
C TYR A 240 20.23 -9.47 4.32
N ILE A 241 19.27 -10.08 3.62
CA ILE A 241 19.54 -10.87 2.41
C ILE A 241 20.24 -10.02 1.36
N ASP A 242 19.70 -8.84 1.03
CA ASP A 242 20.25 -7.92 0.01
C ASP A 242 21.69 -7.49 0.38
N LYS A 243 21.96 -7.28 1.67
CA LYS A 243 23.32 -6.98 2.16
C LYS A 243 24.28 -8.15 2.02
N LEU A 244 23.81 -9.38 2.25
CA LEU A 244 24.61 -10.59 2.10
C LEU A 244 24.87 -10.90 0.62
N GLU A 245 23.86 -10.74 -0.25
CA GLU A 245 24.00 -10.84 -1.71
C GLU A 245 25.12 -9.94 -2.22
N GLY A 246 25.16 -8.68 -1.77
CA GLY A 246 26.19 -7.72 -2.18
C GLY A 246 27.62 -8.08 -1.75
N LEU A 247 27.80 -9.06 -0.86
CA LEU A 247 29.11 -9.53 -0.43
C LEU A 247 29.45 -10.93 -0.96
N ILE A 248 28.47 -11.78 -1.22
CA ILE A 248 28.71 -13.16 -1.67
C ILE A 248 28.97 -13.17 -3.18
N PRO A 249 29.97 -13.93 -3.67
CA PRO A 249 30.22 -14.05 -5.11
C PRO A 249 28.97 -14.52 -5.86
N GLN A 250 28.61 -13.85 -6.96
CA GLN A 250 27.41 -14.17 -7.76
C GLN A 250 27.33 -15.65 -8.18
N LYS A 251 28.47 -16.29 -8.47
CA LYS A 251 28.54 -17.72 -8.83
C LYS A 251 28.11 -18.67 -7.71
N GLU A 252 28.13 -18.20 -6.46
CA GLU A 252 27.74 -18.97 -5.27
C GLU A 252 26.34 -18.59 -4.80
N TRP A 253 25.81 -17.42 -5.20
CA TRP A 253 24.47 -16.97 -4.86
C TRP A 253 23.40 -17.76 -5.66
N PRO A 254 22.31 -18.22 -5.03
CA PRO A 254 21.38 -19.16 -5.67
C PRO A 254 20.41 -18.48 -6.65
N TYR A 255 20.28 -17.15 -6.59
CA TYR A 255 19.30 -16.39 -7.36
C TYR A 255 19.96 -15.45 -8.37
N PRO A 256 19.31 -15.18 -9.51
CA PRO A 256 19.76 -14.14 -10.42
C PRO A 256 19.67 -12.76 -9.75
N SER A 257 20.67 -11.91 -9.99
CA SER A 257 20.62 -10.52 -9.54
C SER A 257 19.54 -9.75 -10.29
N TYR A 258 19.10 -8.62 -9.73
CA TYR A 258 18.15 -7.71 -10.40
C TYR A 258 18.63 -7.27 -11.80
N GLU A 259 19.94 -7.01 -11.95
CA GLU A 259 20.54 -6.67 -13.24
C GLU A 259 20.39 -7.82 -14.24
N THR A 260 20.59 -9.06 -13.78
CA THR A 260 20.41 -10.25 -14.62
C THR A 260 18.96 -10.34 -15.08
N LEU A 261 18.01 -10.31 -14.14
CA LEU A 261 16.57 -10.39 -14.45
C LEU A 261 16.11 -9.32 -15.44
N TRP A 262 16.58 -8.08 -15.28
CA TRP A 262 16.24 -6.97 -16.15
C TRP A 262 16.81 -7.14 -17.56
N ASN A 263 18.07 -7.56 -17.67
CA ASN A 263 18.77 -7.66 -18.95
C ASN A 263 18.46 -8.96 -19.71
N THR A 264 17.99 -10.03 -19.06
CA THR A 264 17.65 -11.29 -19.75
C THR A 264 16.47 -11.21 -20.74
N HIS A 265 15.74 -10.09 -20.76
CA HIS A 265 14.61 -9.86 -21.65
C HIS A 265 14.80 -8.70 -22.64
N CYS A 266 16.00 -8.13 -22.72
CA CYS A 266 16.40 -7.12 -23.71
C CYS A 266 17.41 -7.74 -24.70
#